data_AF-A0A3P8T461-F1
#
_entry.id   AF-A0A3P8T461-F1
#
_cell.length_a   1.000
_cell.length_b   1.000
_cell.length_c   1.000
_cell.angle_alpha   90.00
_cell.angle_beta   90.00
_cell.angle_gamma   90.00
#
_symmetry.space_group_name_H-M   'P 1'
#
loop_
_entity.id
_entity.type
_entity.pdbx_description
1 polymer ?
#
loop_
_entity_poly.entity_id
_entity_poly.type
_entity_poly.pdbx_seq_one_letter_code
_entity_poly.pdbx_strand_id
1 'polypeptide(L)'
;MSYPGYPPQSGGYPPQAGGYPPQSGGYPPQAGGYPPAAGGYPPAAGGYPPQAGGYPPQAGGYPPQAGGYPPAAGGYPPAAGGYPPAAGGFPPQAGGYPAPAGGFPPQAGGYPPQPGAGGYPSMPPAGGGWGAAPAGYGAPGGAQQGHPGGPAPGQPMPNYPGAPATSPSMPAYGGGVPSNPQAPAIPRGYRGSIKDFPGADPLRDVEVLRKAMKGFGTDENAIIELLGSRTNKQRVPMVAAYKTTYGKDLIRDLKSELNGNFENLVLAMLRTPAYFDASELREAIKGAGTDEACLIEILSSRSNAEIQEITRIYKAEYGKSLEDAISSDTSGHFRRLLISLSQGNRDERETVDISLAKQDAQKLYAAGENKVGTDESQFNAILCARSKPHLRAVFQEYQQMCGRDIEKSVCREMSGNLESGMVAVVKCIKNTPGYFAERLHKAMKGAGTKDRTLIRIMVSRSEIDMLDIRQEYQRTYGKSLYTDISGDTSGDYKKLLLKLCGGSD
;
A
#
# COMPACT_ATOMS: atom_id res chain seq x y z
N MET A 1 14.66 0.54 61.54
CA MET A 1 13.66 0.35 62.61
C MET A 1 12.31 0.67 61.98
N SER A 2 11.59 -0.24 61.32
CA SER A 2 11.16 -1.62 61.63
C SER A 2 9.82 -1.69 62.38
N TYR A 3 8.79 -2.09 61.62
CA TYR A 3 7.56 -2.85 61.97
C TYR A 3 6.40 -2.12 62.71
N PRO A 4 5.14 -2.65 62.63
CA PRO A 4 4.44 -3.17 61.46
C PRO A 4 2.91 -2.89 61.41
N GLY A 5 2.34 -2.85 60.20
CA GLY A 5 0.89 -3.04 60.01
C GLY A 5 0.55 -4.51 59.82
N TYR A 6 -0.27 -5.07 60.71
CA TYR A 6 -0.83 -6.43 60.63
C TYR A 6 -2.02 -6.51 59.63
N PRO A 7 -2.36 -7.73 59.16
CA PRO A 7 -3.21 -8.00 58.00
C PRO A 7 -4.69 -8.17 58.38
N PRO A 8 -5.64 -8.08 57.44
CA PRO A 8 -6.98 -8.59 57.65
C PRO A 8 -7.05 -10.09 57.35
N GLN A 9 -7.45 -10.89 58.34
CA GLN A 9 -7.82 -12.29 58.16
C GLN A 9 -9.28 -12.43 57.71
N SER A 10 -9.42 -13.34 56.75
CA SER A 10 -10.58 -14.11 56.30
C SER A 10 -11.70 -14.37 57.32
N GLY A 11 -12.93 -14.07 56.91
CA GLY A 11 -14.15 -14.60 57.49
C GLY A 11 -15.32 -14.44 56.52
N GLY A 12 -15.73 -15.54 55.86
CA GLY A 12 -16.88 -15.54 54.96
C GLY A 12 -17.01 -16.84 54.18
N TYR A 13 -17.92 -17.71 54.63
CA TYR A 13 -18.27 -19.01 54.07
C TYR A 13 -18.89 -18.92 52.66
N PRO A 14 -18.84 -20.01 51.86
CA PRO A 14 -19.24 -20.02 50.46
C PRO A 14 -20.78 -20.00 50.28
N PRO A 15 -21.32 -19.38 49.22
CA PRO A 15 -22.72 -19.57 48.88
C PRO A 15 -22.97 -20.98 48.32
N GLN A 16 -23.98 -21.64 48.91
CA GLN A 16 -24.53 -22.91 48.46
C GLN A 16 -25.01 -22.86 47.01
N ALA A 17 -24.75 -23.95 46.30
CA ALA A 17 -25.35 -24.29 45.02
C ALA A 17 -26.82 -24.68 45.22
N GLY A 18 -27.73 -23.96 44.56
CA GLY A 18 -29.16 -24.23 44.60
C GLY A 18 -29.86 -23.65 43.37
N GLY A 19 -29.95 -24.46 42.31
CA GLY A 19 -30.71 -24.15 41.10
C GLY A 19 -30.80 -25.40 40.23
N TYR A 20 -31.96 -26.04 40.25
CA TYR A 20 -32.26 -27.27 39.51
C TYR A 20 -32.17 -27.09 37.98
N PRO A 21 -31.78 -28.14 37.22
CA PRO A 21 -31.72 -28.10 35.76
C PRO A 21 -33.13 -28.07 35.15
N PRO A 22 -33.38 -27.33 34.05
CA PRO A 22 -34.66 -27.40 33.37
C PRO A 22 -34.82 -28.76 32.66
N GLN A 23 -35.89 -29.47 33.00
CA GLN A 23 -36.30 -30.71 32.35
C GLN A 23 -36.80 -30.47 30.91
N SER A 24 -36.33 -31.34 30.02
CA SER A 24 -36.81 -31.57 28.68
C SER A 24 -38.22 -32.17 28.69
N GLY A 25 -39.20 -31.46 28.13
CA GLY A 25 -40.56 -31.98 27.97
C GLY A 25 -41.44 -31.06 27.12
N GLY A 26 -41.50 -31.33 25.81
CA GLY A 26 -42.41 -30.68 24.88
C GLY A 26 -42.53 -31.52 23.61
N TYR A 27 -43.68 -32.18 23.44
CA TYR A 27 -44.00 -33.07 22.33
C TYR A 27 -44.08 -32.32 20.98
N PRO A 28 -43.68 -32.94 19.86
CA PRO A 28 -43.75 -32.34 18.53
C PRO A 28 -45.20 -32.33 17.97
N PRO A 29 -45.56 -31.35 17.12
CA PRO A 29 -46.85 -31.36 16.44
C PRO A 29 -46.94 -32.50 15.41
N GLN A 30 -48.08 -33.18 15.36
CA GLN A 30 -48.40 -34.26 14.43
C GLN A 30 -48.38 -33.76 12.97
N ALA A 31 -47.46 -34.32 12.16
CA ALA A 31 -47.54 -34.26 10.71
C ALA A 31 -48.46 -35.39 10.22
N GLY A 32 -49.71 -35.04 9.92
CA GLY A 32 -50.61 -35.90 9.16
C GLY A 32 -50.32 -35.76 7.67
N GLY A 33 -49.91 -36.85 7.02
CA GLY A 33 -49.74 -36.92 5.56
C GLY A 33 -48.85 -38.08 5.14
N TYR A 34 -49.46 -39.17 4.66
CA TYR A 34 -48.79 -40.36 4.17
C TYR A 34 -47.93 -40.06 2.90
N PRO A 35 -46.73 -40.64 2.77
CA PRO A 35 -45.99 -40.63 1.51
C PRO A 35 -46.55 -41.67 0.52
N PRO A 36 -46.71 -41.37 -0.78
CA PRO A 36 -47.05 -42.39 -1.76
C PRO A 36 -45.85 -43.32 -2.03
N ALA A 37 -46.14 -44.61 -2.17
CA ALA A 37 -45.19 -45.68 -2.41
C ALA A 37 -44.43 -45.50 -3.72
N ALA A 38 -43.10 -45.44 -3.65
CA ALA A 38 -42.22 -45.56 -4.81
C ALA A 38 -41.99 -47.04 -5.14
N GLY A 39 -42.76 -47.56 -6.10
CA GLY A 39 -42.47 -48.81 -6.80
C GLY A 39 -41.87 -48.50 -8.17
N GLY A 40 -40.66 -48.97 -8.44
CA GLY A 40 -40.04 -48.88 -9.77
C GLY A 40 -38.54 -49.16 -9.73
N TYR A 41 -38.15 -50.38 -10.11
CA TYR A 41 -36.76 -50.82 -10.27
C TYR A 41 -36.02 -50.02 -11.37
N PRO A 42 -34.73 -49.67 -11.19
CA PRO A 42 -33.87 -49.27 -12.30
C PRO A 42 -33.14 -50.49 -12.89
N PRO A 43 -33.12 -50.68 -14.23
CA PRO A 43 -32.25 -51.66 -14.86
C PRO A 43 -30.83 -51.10 -15.06
N ALA A 44 -29.84 -51.98 -14.91
CA ALA A 44 -28.43 -51.74 -15.18
C ALA A 44 -28.01 -52.28 -16.56
N ALA A 45 -27.02 -51.59 -17.16
CA ALA A 45 -26.01 -52.00 -18.17
C ALA A 45 -25.84 -50.86 -19.20
N GLY A 46 -24.66 -50.41 -19.61
CA GLY A 46 -23.27 -50.82 -19.40
C GLY A 46 -22.38 -49.98 -20.34
N GLY A 47 -21.04 -50.06 -20.17
CA GLY A 47 -20.06 -49.64 -21.19
C GLY A 47 -19.03 -48.59 -20.74
N TYR A 48 -17.77 -49.01 -20.62
CA TYR A 48 -16.55 -48.20 -20.42
C TYR A 48 -16.01 -47.61 -21.75
N PRO A 49 -15.06 -46.63 -21.71
CA PRO A 49 -14.78 -45.67 -22.79
C PRO A 49 -13.55 -46.03 -23.65
N PRO A 50 -13.25 -45.23 -24.70
CA PRO A 50 -11.85 -45.01 -25.07
C PRO A 50 -11.46 -43.53 -25.30
N GLN A 51 -10.21 -43.22 -24.95
CA GLN A 51 -9.44 -42.06 -25.41
C GLN A 51 -8.66 -42.39 -26.69
N ALA A 52 -8.54 -41.41 -27.60
CA ALA A 52 -7.37 -41.06 -28.42
C ALA A 52 -7.69 -39.68 -29.05
N GLY A 53 -6.85 -38.65 -29.13
CA GLY A 53 -5.44 -38.57 -29.51
C GLY A 53 -5.35 -37.83 -30.86
N GLY A 54 -4.77 -36.61 -30.90
CA GLY A 54 -4.53 -35.90 -32.17
C GLY A 54 -4.05 -34.44 -32.02
N TYR A 55 -2.84 -34.16 -32.52
CA TYR A 55 -2.16 -32.85 -32.59
C TYR A 55 -2.81 -31.87 -33.62
N PRO A 56 -2.53 -30.55 -33.56
CA PRO A 56 -3.18 -29.53 -34.37
C PRO A 56 -2.48 -29.29 -35.73
N PRO A 57 -3.19 -28.89 -36.80
CA PRO A 57 -2.56 -28.36 -38.00
C PRO A 57 -2.39 -26.84 -37.97
N GLN A 58 -1.36 -26.41 -38.70
CA GLN A 58 -0.74 -25.09 -38.79
C GLN A 58 -1.62 -24.00 -39.39
N ALA A 59 -1.36 -22.76 -38.96
CA ALA A 59 -1.86 -21.54 -39.55
C ALA A 59 -1.15 -21.24 -40.89
N GLY A 60 -1.94 -20.98 -41.93
CA GLY A 60 -1.47 -20.43 -43.19
C GLY A 60 -2.61 -19.73 -43.93
N GLY A 61 -2.37 -18.50 -44.40
CA GLY A 61 -3.22 -17.81 -45.38
C GLY A 61 -3.60 -16.39 -44.99
N TYR A 62 -3.04 -15.43 -45.72
CA TYR A 62 -3.30 -13.99 -45.69
C TYR A 62 -4.79 -13.61 -45.88
N PRO A 63 -5.27 -12.47 -45.34
CA PRO A 63 -6.59 -11.94 -45.63
C PRO A 63 -6.62 -11.11 -46.93
N PRO A 64 -7.60 -11.28 -47.83
CA PRO A 64 -7.88 -10.30 -48.86
C PRO A 64 -8.97 -9.28 -48.45
N GLN A 65 -8.60 -8.02 -48.70
CA GLN A 65 -9.34 -6.77 -48.88
C GLN A 65 -10.87 -6.73 -48.68
N ALA A 66 -11.30 -5.81 -47.81
CA ALA A 66 -12.68 -5.36 -47.67
C ALA A 66 -13.05 -4.39 -48.80
N GLY A 67 -14.08 -4.74 -49.56
CA GLY A 67 -14.82 -3.85 -50.46
C GLY A 67 -16.30 -4.22 -50.44
N GLY A 68 -17.17 -3.24 -50.21
CA GLY A 68 -18.62 -3.40 -50.32
C GLY A 68 -19.41 -2.62 -49.28
N TYR A 69 -20.13 -1.60 -49.73
CA TYR A 69 -21.07 -0.76 -48.99
C TYR A 69 -22.20 -1.57 -48.31
N PRO A 70 -22.73 -1.14 -47.14
CA PRO A 70 -23.96 -1.71 -46.59
C PRO A 70 -25.22 -1.15 -47.28
N PRO A 71 -26.28 -1.96 -47.52
CA PRO A 71 -27.54 -1.47 -48.04
C PRO A 71 -28.42 -0.84 -46.94
N ALA A 72 -29.23 0.13 -47.36
CA ALA A 72 -30.19 0.87 -46.54
C ALA A 72 -31.37 -0.02 -46.09
N ALA A 73 -31.69 0.03 -44.80
CA ALA A 73 -32.93 -0.53 -44.26
C ALA A 73 -33.92 0.61 -43.96
N GLY A 74 -34.95 0.71 -44.80
CA GLY A 74 -36.17 1.44 -44.50
C GLY A 74 -37.16 0.55 -43.75
N GLY A 75 -37.91 1.14 -42.82
CA GLY A 75 -39.00 0.48 -42.11
C GLY A 75 -39.52 1.35 -40.97
N TYR A 76 -40.70 1.94 -41.15
CA TYR A 76 -41.43 2.73 -40.15
C TYR A 76 -41.95 1.83 -39.00
N PRO A 77 -41.91 2.29 -37.73
CA PRO A 77 -42.62 1.62 -36.64
C PRO A 77 -44.11 2.04 -36.59
N PRO A 78 -45.05 1.15 -36.20
CA PRO A 78 -46.47 1.49 -36.05
C PRO A 78 -46.79 2.18 -34.71
N ALA A 79 -47.69 3.16 -34.75
CA ALA A 79 -48.43 3.75 -33.64
C ALA A 79 -49.87 3.15 -33.63
N ALA A 80 -50.68 3.10 -32.59
CA ALA A 80 -50.61 3.29 -31.14
C ALA A 80 -51.90 2.66 -30.56
N GLY A 81 -51.96 2.34 -29.27
CA GLY A 81 -53.21 1.95 -28.62
C GLY A 81 -53.12 1.89 -27.10
N GLY A 82 -53.75 2.85 -26.41
CA GLY A 82 -53.96 2.81 -24.97
C GLY A 82 -54.07 4.20 -24.32
N TYR A 83 -55.29 4.69 -24.16
CA TYR A 83 -55.62 5.89 -23.37
C TYR A 83 -55.47 5.61 -21.85
N PRO A 84 -54.91 6.52 -21.05
CA PRO A 84 -55.12 6.52 -19.60
C PRO A 84 -56.29 7.45 -19.22
N PRO A 85 -57.11 7.11 -18.19
CA PRO A 85 -58.20 7.96 -17.73
C PRO A 85 -57.71 9.08 -16.80
N ALA A 86 -58.29 10.27 -16.96
CA ALA A 86 -58.32 11.39 -16.00
C ALA A 86 -59.75 11.47 -15.42
N ALA A 87 -60.09 11.97 -14.24
CA ALA A 87 -59.39 12.63 -13.13
C ALA A 87 -60.29 12.50 -11.87
N GLY A 88 -59.74 12.67 -10.68
CA GLY A 88 -60.54 12.87 -9.47
C GLY A 88 -59.68 13.18 -8.25
N GLY A 89 -59.65 14.44 -7.81
CA GLY A 89 -59.03 14.85 -6.54
C GLY A 89 -58.47 16.26 -6.56
N PHE A 90 -59.25 17.24 -6.08
CA PHE A 90 -58.83 18.60 -5.79
C PHE A 90 -57.82 18.64 -4.62
N PRO A 91 -56.74 19.45 -4.68
CA PRO A 91 -55.95 19.78 -3.49
C PRO A 91 -56.55 21.01 -2.77
N PRO A 92 -56.64 21.03 -1.42
CA PRO A 92 -57.06 22.23 -0.72
C PRO A 92 -55.93 23.27 -0.68
N GLN A 93 -56.28 24.49 -1.09
CA GLN A 93 -55.50 25.71 -0.86
C GLN A 93 -55.47 26.04 0.64
N ALA A 94 -54.27 26.23 1.18
CA ALA A 94 -54.05 27.04 2.38
C ALA A 94 -53.34 28.32 1.94
N GLY A 95 -54.08 29.42 1.89
CA GLY A 95 -53.54 30.77 1.76
C GLY A 95 -53.16 31.34 3.13
N GLY A 96 -52.05 32.06 3.17
CA GLY A 96 -51.62 32.85 4.33
C GLY A 96 -50.36 33.64 3.96
N TYR A 97 -50.52 34.95 3.72
CA TYR A 97 -49.47 35.91 3.38
C TYR A 97 -48.47 36.12 4.54
N PRO A 98 -47.22 36.56 4.26
CA PRO A 98 -46.20 36.78 5.28
C PRO A 98 -46.20 38.22 5.82
N ALA A 99 -45.90 38.40 7.10
CA ALA A 99 -45.50 39.67 7.72
C ALA A 99 -44.79 39.40 9.08
N PRO A 100 -44.08 40.37 9.67
CA PRO A 100 -42.76 40.87 9.26
C PRO A 100 -41.68 40.61 10.33
N ALA A 101 -40.42 40.76 9.94
CA ALA A 101 -39.26 40.73 10.82
C ALA A 101 -39.35 41.78 11.94
N GLY A 102 -39.21 41.35 13.18
CA GLY A 102 -39.15 42.22 14.36
C GLY A 102 -38.41 41.52 15.49
N GLY A 103 -37.17 41.92 15.72
CA GLY A 103 -36.32 41.39 16.79
C GLY A 103 -34.99 42.12 16.84
N PHE A 104 -34.99 43.28 17.51
CA PHE A 104 -33.78 44.02 17.87
C PHE A 104 -32.93 43.21 18.86
N PRO A 105 -31.60 43.09 18.68
CA PRO A 105 -30.69 42.86 19.80
C PRO A 105 -30.34 44.20 20.48
N PRO A 106 -30.16 44.25 21.82
CA PRO A 106 -29.90 45.48 22.54
C PRO A 106 -28.51 46.06 22.24
N GLN A 107 -28.47 47.39 22.09
CA GLN A 107 -27.28 48.22 21.97
C GLN A 107 -26.40 48.11 23.24
N ALA A 108 -25.16 47.67 23.05
CA ALA A 108 -24.05 48.06 23.93
C ALA A 108 -23.42 49.31 23.31
N GLY A 109 -23.57 50.45 24.00
CA GLY A 109 -22.90 51.69 23.65
C GLY A 109 -21.42 51.68 24.03
N GLY A 110 -20.61 52.41 23.27
CA GLY A 110 -19.26 52.81 23.70
C GLY A 110 -18.23 52.86 22.57
N TYR A 111 -18.02 54.04 22.00
CA TYR A 111 -16.77 54.53 21.40
C TYR A 111 -16.83 56.07 21.43
N PRO A 112 -15.72 56.85 21.36
CA PRO A 112 -14.28 56.53 21.51
C PRO A 112 -13.57 57.58 22.45
N PRO A 113 -12.23 57.73 22.49
CA PRO A 113 -11.49 58.45 21.44
C PRO A 113 -10.12 57.87 21.06
N GLN A 114 -9.59 58.41 19.97
CA GLN A 114 -8.41 58.01 19.19
C GLN A 114 -7.16 58.88 19.57
N PRO A 115 -6.01 58.85 18.84
CA PRO A 115 -4.68 58.54 19.36
C PRO A 115 -3.75 59.78 19.59
N GLY A 116 -2.81 59.66 20.52
CA GLY A 116 -1.74 60.64 20.76
C GLY A 116 -0.36 60.12 20.35
N ALA A 117 0.40 60.98 19.68
CA ALA A 117 1.65 60.73 18.97
C ALA A 117 2.94 60.72 19.83
N GLY A 118 4.01 60.18 19.24
CA GLY A 118 5.43 60.44 19.58
C GLY A 118 6.10 59.29 20.35
N GLY A 119 7.27 58.76 20.02
CA GLY A 119 8.27 59.04 19.00
C GLY A 119 9.36 57.94 19.06
N TYR A 120 10.01 57.66 17.93
CA TYR A 120 11.30 56.96 17.85
C TYR A 120 12.43 58.02 17.75
N PRO A 121 13.74 57.68 17.65
CA PRO A 121 14.43 56.39 17.74
C PRO A 121 15.71 56.41 18.61
N SER A 122 16.31 55.27 18.92
CA SER A 122 17.78 55.10 18.88
C SER A 122 18.26 53.66 19.17
N MET A 123 19.03 53.17 18.21
CA MET A 123 20.07 52.13 18.28
C MET A 123 21.36 52.84 17.76
N PRO A 124 22.59 52.30 17.84
CA PRO A 124 23.16 51.16 18.59
C PRO A 124 24.47 51.66 19.31
N PRO A 125 25.66 51.00 19.43
CA PRO A 125 26.34 50.04 18.55
C PRO A 125 27.03 48.82 19.22
N ALA A 126 27.59 47.97 18.35
CA ALA A 126 28.43 46.81 18.63
C ALA A 126 29.92 47.16 18.84
N GLY A 127 30.66 46.20 19.41
CA GLY A 127 32.14 46.13 19.52
C GLY A 127 32.55 45.63 20.91
N GLY A 128 33.51 44.74 21.15
CA GLY A 128 34.49 43.99 20.36
C GLY A 128 35.45 43.29 21.34
N GLY A 129 36.01 42.14 20.95
CA GLY A 129 37.37 41.62 21.24
C GLY A 129 37.91 41.39 22.68
N TRP A 130 38.73 40.31 22.76
CA TRP A 130 39.80 39.99 23.75
C TRP A 130 39.32 39.61 25.16
N GLY A 131 39.83 38.60 25.88
CA GLY A 131 41.03 37.76 25.81
C GLY A 131 41.43 37.38 27.25
N ALA A 132 42.07 36.21 27.41
CA ALA A 132 42.89 35.77 28.54
C ALA A 132 42.25 35.17 29.83
N ALA A 133 42.86 34.05 30.23
CA ALA A 133 42.73 33.30 31.47
C ALA A 133 43.40 34.00 32.68
N PRO A 134 43.34 33.38 33.88
CA PRO A 134 44.58 32.75 34.36
C PRO A 134 44.41 31.40 35.09
N ALA A 135 45.57 30.72 35.19
CA ALA A 135 45.92 29.50 35.95
C ALA A 135 45.38 29.46 37.40
N GLY A 136 45.27 28.35 38.12
CA GLY A 136 45.87 27.00 38.07
C GLY A 136 45.84 26.44 39.51
N TYR A 137 46.19 25.16 39.68
CA TYR A 137 46.62 24.41 40.90
C TYR A 137 45.85 23.10 41.15
N GLY A 138 46.59 21.98 41.11
CA GLY A 138 46.39 20.83 42.00
C GLY A 138 45.98 19.49 41.38
N ALA A 139 46.96 18.67 40.99
CA ALA A 139 46.87 17.19 40.97
C ALA A 139 47.38 16.66 42.34
N PRO A 140 47.18 15.37 42.77
CA PRO A 140 47.60 14.18 42.02
C PRO A 140 46.79 12.86 42.21
N GLY A 141 46.93 11.94 41.24
CA GLY A 141 47.14 10.51 41.48
C GLY A 141 46.03 9.51 41.12
N GLY A 142 46.28 8.62 40.15
CA GLY A 142 45.53 7.34 40.02
C GLY A 142 45.40 6.68 38.64
N ALA A 143 46.51 6.15 38.10
CA ALA A 143 46.69 5.01 37.16
C ALA A 143 45.72 4.71 35.97
N GLN A 144 46.31 4.69 34.76
CA GLN A 144 45.82 4.09 33.51
C GLN A 144 46.22 2.60 33.36
N GLN A 145 45.38 1.81 32.68
CA GLN A 145 45.70 0.66 31.80
C GLN A 145 44.54 0.60 30.78
N GLY A 146 44.64 0.40 29.46
CA GLY A 146 45.70 -0.03 28.55
C GLY A 146 45.02 -0.89 27.46
N HIS A 147 44.91 -0.40 26.21
CA HIS A 147 44.39 -1.14 25.05
C HIS A 147 45.41 -2.18 24.54
N PRO A 148 44.99 -3.31 23.92
CA PRO A 148 45.88 -4.11 23.09
C PRO A 148 45.71 -3.78 21.59
N GLY A 149 46.84 -3.46 20.96
CA GLY A 149 46.97 -3.22 19.52
C GLY A 149 47.02 -4.49 18.66
N GLY A 150 46.87 -4.30 17.36
CA GLY A 150 46.94 -5.36 16.35
C GLY A 150 48.38 -5.81 16.01
N PRO A 151 48.55 -6.95 15.31
CA PRO A 151 49.87 -7.46 14.95
C PRO A 151 50.38 -6.97 13.58
N ALA A 152 51.69 -6.76 13.50
CA ALA A 152 52.49 -6.45 12.31
C ALA A 152 52.90 -7.72 11.52
N PRO A 153 53.39 -7.60 10.27
CA PRO A 153 53.45 -8.71 9.31
C PRO A 153 54.77 -9.49 9.31
N GLY A 154 54.67 -10.81 9.07
CA GLY A 154 55.78 -11.68 8.69
C GLY A 154 56.09 -12.77 9.73
N GLN A 155 55.73 -14.01 9.41
CA GLN A 155 56.35 -15.33 9.71
C GLN A 155 55.28 -16.45 9.50
N PRO A 156 55.67 -17.68 9.11
CA PRO A 156 54.83 -18.61 8.33
C PRO A 156 53.91 -19.49 9.18
N MET A 157 52.75 -19.86 8.60
CA MET A 157 51.75 -20.72 9.23
C MET A 157 52.03 -22.23 8.98
N PRO A 158 51.65 -23.13 9.91
CA PRO A 158 51.94 -24.57 9.81
C PRO A 158 51.09 -25.33 8.78
N ASN A 159 51.75 -26.30 8.14
CA ASN A 159 51.26 -27.21 7.11
C ASN A 159 50.41 -28.36 7.69
N TYR A 160 49.27 -28.68 7.07
CA TYR A 160 48.50 -29.94 7.27
C TYR A 160 47.99 -30.43 5.90
N PRO A 161 47.72 -31.74 5.71
CA PRO A 161 48.38 -32.55 4.71
C PRO A 161 47.45 -32.82 3.51
N GLY A 162 48.06 -32.98 2.35
CA GLY A 162 47.37 -33.20 1.08
C GLY A 162 46.58 -34.52 1.02
N ALA A 163 45.45 -34.46 0.32
CA ALA A 163 44.80 -35.63 -0.27
C ALA A 163 45.28 -35.81 -1.72
N PRO A 164 45.37 -37.05 -2.24
CA PRO A 164 46.08 -37.36 -3.47
C PRO A 164 45.27 -37.05 -4.74
N ALA A 165 46.00 -36.72 -5.80
CA ALA A 165 45.50 -36.48 -7.14
C ALA A 165 45.47 -37.76 -7.98
N THR A 166 44.49 -37.87 -8.90
CA THR A 166 44.69 -38.32 -10.29
C THR A 166 43.53 -37.85 -11.19
N SER A 167 43.89 -37.12 -12.26
CA SER A 167 43.13 -36.62 -13.43
C SER A 167 42.66 -37.75 -14.39
N PRO A 168 42.06 -37.54 -15.59
CA PRO A 168 41.89 -36.28 -16.35
C PRO A 168 40.56 -36.05 -17.10
N SER A 169 40.36 -34.79 -17.50
CA SER A 169 39.67 -34.27 -18.69
C SER A 169 38.58 -33.23 -18.39
N MET A 170 38.97 -31.96 -18.34
CA MET A 170 38.12 -30.83 -18.76
C MET A 170 39.03 -29.66 -19.20
N PRO A 171 38.78 -29.02 -20.36
CA PRO A 171 39.57 -27.88 -20.83
C PRO A 171 39.41 -26.66 -19.91
N ALA A 172 40.52 -25.99 -19.66
CA ALA A 172 40.57 -24.69 -18.98
C ALA A 172 39.82 -23.63 -19.79
N TYR A 173 38.73 -23.09 -19.24
CA TYR A 173 38.13 -21.85 -19.74
C TYR A 173 38.67 -20.68 -18.91
N GLY A 174 39.30 -19.75 -19.62
CA GLY A 174 40.05 -18.63 -19.07
C GLY A 174 39.22 -17.74 -18.16
N GLY A 175 39.89 -17.31 -17.08
CA GLY A 175 39.43 -16.25 -16.21
C GLY A 175 39.20 -14.96 -16.99
N GLY A 176 37.97 -14.49 -16.90
CA GLY A 176 37.56 -13.15 -17.27
C GLY A 176 36.38 -12.81 -16.38
N VAL A 177 36.66 -12.36 -15.17
CA VAL A 177 35.65 -11.72 -14.32
C VAL A 177 35.17 -10.51 -15.12
N PRO A 178 33.89 -10.38 -15.51
CA PRO A 178 33.39 -9.06 -15.83
C PRO A 178 33.39 -8.32 -14.50
N SER A 179 34.37 -7.45 -14.29
CA SER A 179 34.24 -6.35 -13.36
C SER A 179 32.97 -5.60 -13.79
N ASN A 180 31.86 -5.89 -13.12
CA ASN A 180 30.66 -5.10 -13.28
C ASN A 180 31.07 -3.67 -12.91
N PRO A 181 31.10 -2.71 -13.86
CA PRO A 181 31.33 -1.34 -13.47
C PRO A 181 30.17 -1.03 -12.54
N GLN A 182 30.47 -0.81 -11.26
CA GLN A 182 29.54 -0.23 -10.34
C GLN A 182 29.25 1.14 -10.94
N ALA A 183 28.21 1.18 -11.78
CA ALA A 183 27.83 2.39 -12.48
C ALA A 183 27.71 3.44 -11.38
N PRO A 184 28.43 4.56 -11.50
CA PRO A 184 28.30 5.63 -10.52
C PRO A 184 26.80 5.87 -10.34
N ALA A 185 26.34 5.97 -9.10
CA ALA A 185 24.96 6.36 -8.84
C ALA A 185 24.78 7.75 -9.47
N ILE A 186 24.34 7.79 -10.72
CA ILE A 186 23.93 9.03 -11.37
C ILE A 186 22.84 9.53 -10.45
N PRO A 187 22.94 10.75 -9.89
CA PRO A 187 21.85 11.31 -9.11
C PRO A 187 20.68 11.44 -10.07
N ARG A 188 19.84 10.40 -10.08
CA ARG A 188 18.57 10.39 -10.77
C ARG A 188 17.75 11.36 -9.95
N GLY A 189 17.73 12.62 -10.39
CA GLY A 189 16.91 13.66 -9.79
C GLY A 189 15.46 13.19 -9.65
N TYR A 190 14.64 13.93 -8.91
CA TYR A 190 13.25 13.59 -8.58
C TYR A 190 12.51 12.75 -9.64
N ARG A 191 12.07 11.55 -9.24
CA ARG A 191 11.48 10.52 -10.11
C ARG A 191 9.96 10.37 -9.98
N GLY A 192 9.31 11.29 -9.26
CA GLY A 192 7.85 11.44 -9.28
C GLY A 192 7.36 12.12 -10.57
N SER A 193 6.12 11.84 -10.94
CA SER A 193 5.41 12.47 -12.06
C SER A 193 4.80 13.82 -11.67
N ILE A 194 4.36 13.98 -10.41
CA ILE A 194 3.82 15.24 -9.89
C ILE A 194 4.93 16.04 -9.21
N LYS A 195 5.07 17.32 -9.52
CA LYS A 195 6.08 18.21 -8.96
C LYS A 195 5.41 19.39 -8.25
N ASP A 196 6.15 20.01 -7.33
CA ASP A 196 5.67 21.19 -6.63
C ASP A 196 5.22 22.26 -7.61
N PHE A 197 4.01 22.78 -7.41
CA PHE A 197 3.50 23.89 -8.19
C PHE A 197 4.04 25.21 -7.62
N PRO A 198 4.82 26.00 -8.39
CA PRO A 198 5.37 27.26 -7.89
C PRO A 198 4.27 28.25 -7.52
N GLY A 199 4.38 28.87 -6.35
CA GLY A 199 3.41 29.86 -5.88
C GLY A 199 2.05 29.29 -5.49
N ALA A 200 1.93 27.97 -5.27
CA ALA A 200 0.71 27.39 -4.72
C ALA A 200 0.37 28.03 -3.36
N ASP A 201 -0.88 28.42 -3.22
CA ASP A 201 -1.43 29.02 -2.01
C ASP A 201 -2.71 28.25 -1.65
N PRO A 202 -2.75 27.58 -0.48
CA PRO A 202 -3.90 26.79 -0.10
C PRO A 202 -5.19 27.62 -0.01
N LEU A 203 -5.13 28.93 0.27
CA LEU A 203 -6.32 29.78 0.32
C LEU A 203 -6.93 30.03 -1.07
N ARG A 204 -6.08 30.24 -2.08
CA ARG A 204 -6.52 30.37 -3.48
C ARG A 204 -7.02 29.04 -4.03
N ASP A 205 -6.32 27.96 -3.70
CA ASP A 205 -6.67 26.63 -4.18
C ASP A 205 -8.04 26.18 -3.63
N VAL A 206 -8.35 26.47 -2.36
CA VAL A 206 -9.68 26.15 -1.79
C VAL A 206 -10.80 27.02 -2.36
N GLU A 207 -10.50 28.23 -2.84
CA GLU A 207 -11.46 29.05 -3.57
C GLU A 207 -11.85 28.42 -4.92
N VAL A 208 -10.86 27.87 -5.64
CA VAL A 208 -11.10 27.11 -6.87
C VAL A 208 -12.00 25.89 -6.58
N LEU A 209 -11.69 25.10 -5.55
CA LEU A 209 -12.53 23.97 -5.15
C LEU A 209 -13.94 24.40 -4.75
N ARG A 210 -14.06 25.48 -3.96
CA ARG A 210 -15.36 25.98 -3.51
C ARG A 210 -16.23 26.43 -4.69
N LYS A 211 -15.63 27.09 -5.68
CA LYS A 211 -16.29 27.53 -6.91
C LYS A 211 -16.69 26.33 -7.78
N ALA A 212 -15.83 25.34 -7.91
CA ALA A 212 -16.10 24.12 -8.67
C ALA A 212 -17.30 23.33 -8.12
N MET A 213 -17.53 23.38 -6.80
CA MET A 213 -18.64 22.74 -6.10
C MET A 213 -19.81 23.71 -5.80
N LYS A 214 -19.98 24.79 -6.58
CA LYS A 214 -21.04 25.79 -6.34
C LYS A 214 -22.04 25.80 -7.48
N GLY A 215 -23.30 25.53 -7.16
CA GLY A 215 -24.42 25.65 -8.09
C GLY A 215 -25.02 24.29 -8.40
N PHE A 216 -25.66 24.16 -9.55
CA PHE A 216 -26.16 22.88 -10.03
C PHE A 216 -25.06 22.18 -10.84
N GLY A 217 -24.67 20.99 -10.41
CA GLY A 217 -23.54 20.24 -10.97
C GLY A 217 -22.18 20.67 -10.41
N THR A 218 -21.15 19.93 -10.80
CA THR A 218 -19.76 20.10 -10.36
C THR A 218 -18.89 20.46 -11.57
N ASP A 219 -17.86 21.28 -11.38
CA ASP A 219 -16.80 21.47 -12.38
C ASP A 219 -15.66 20.48 -12.09
N GLU A 220 -15.81 19.24 -12.58
CA GLU A 220 -14.81 18.19 -12.35
C GLU A 220 -13.47 18.53 -13.00
N ASN A 221 -13.47 19.25 -14.12
CA ASN A 221 -12.23 19.65 -14.79
C ASN A 221 -11.42 20.62 -13.93
N ALA A 222 -12.05 21.57 -13.25
CA ALA A 222 -11.35 22.44 -12.29
C ALA A 222 -10.73 21.65 -11.13
N ILE A 223 -11.44 20.64 -10.61
CA ILE A 223 -10.91 19.75 -9.57
C ILE A 223 -9.72 18.93 -10.10
N ILE A 224 -9.83 18.37 -11.31
CA ILE A 224 -8.76 17.60 -11.96
C ILE A 224 -7.52 18.45 -12.17
N GLU A 225 -7.66 19.63 -12.75
CA GLU A 225 -6.52 20.51 -13.06
C GLU A 225 -5.84 21.00 -11.79
N LEU A 226 -6.60 21.34 -10.74
CA LEU A 226 -6.04 21.74 -9.47
C LEU A 226 -5.32 20.57 -8.78
N LEU A 227 -6.03 19.49 -8.48
CA LEU A 227 -5.47 18.40 -7.68
C LEU A 227 -4.40 17.61 -8.45
N GLY A 228 -4.55 17.46 -9.76
CA GLY A 228 -3.59 16.81 -10.65
C GLY A 228 -2.32 17.64 -10.91
N SER A 229 -2.23 18.88 -10.42
CA SER A 229 -1.04 19.73 -10.54
C SER A 229 -0.43 20.11 -9.20
N ARG A 230 -0.92 19.57 -8.08
CA ARG A 230 -0.44 19.89 -6.73
C ARG A 230 0.18 18.66 -6.08
N THR A 231 1.34 18.84 -5.45
CA THR A 231 1.94 17.77 -4.63
C THR A 231 1.09 17.49 -3.40
N ASN A 232 1.30 16.34 -2.77
CA ASN A 232 0.57 15.97 -1.57
C ASN A 232 0.78 17.01 -0.46
N LYS A 233 2.01 17.53 -0.33
CA LYS A 233 2.34 18.61 0.61
C LYS A 233 1.53 19.90 0.36
N GLN A 234 1.05 20.12 -0.87
CA GLN A 234 0.22 21.26 -1.24
C GLN A 234 -1.28 20.94 -1.13
N ARG A 235 -1.67 19.68 -1.40
CA ARG A 235 -3.05 19.20 -1.32
C ARG A 235 -3.55 19.05 0.12
N VAL A 236 -2.77 18.44 1.01
CA VAL A 236 -3.18 18.16 2.39
C VAL A 236 -3.56 19.44 3.16
N PRO A 237 -2.80 20.55 3.09
CA PRO A 237 -3.19 21.80 3.74
C PRO A 237 -4.53 22.39 3.26
N MET A 238 -4.99 22.06 2.04
CA MET A 238 -6.27 22.53 1.52
C MET A 238 -7.44 22.07 2.39
N VAL A 239 -7.35 20.90 3.02
CA VAL A 239 -8.41 20.37 3.90
C VAL A 239 -8.63 21.31 5.09
N ALA A 240 -7.55 21.71 5.76
CA ALA A 240 -7.60 22.64 6.89
C ALA A 240 -7.94 24.08 6.44
N ALA A 241 -7.40 24.52 5.30
CA ALA A 241 -7.66 25.85 4.76
C ALA A 241 -9.14 26.02 4.35
N TYR A 242 -9.77 25.01 3.77
CA TYR A 242 -11.18 25.03 3.39
C TYR A 242 -12.07 25.15 4.63
N LYS A 243 -11.73 24.42 5.70
CA LYS A 243 -12.43 24.50 6.99
C LYS A 243 -12.30 25.89 7.62
N THR A 244 -11.10 26.45 7.60
CA THR A 244 -10.84 27.79 8.16
C THR A 244 -11.56 28.88 7.37
N THR A 245 -11.57 28.79 6.04
CA THR A 245 -12.10 29.84 5.15
C THR A 245 -13.62 29.81 5.07
N TYR A 246 -14.22 28.61 5.02
CA TYR A 246 -15.66 28.46 4.77
C TYR A 246 -16.46 27.84 5.93
N GLY A 247 -15.79 27.39 7.00
CA GLY A 247 -16.44 26.66 8.09
C GLY A 247 -16.94 25.25 7.72
N LYS A 248 -16.67 24.79 6.49
CA LYS A 248 -17.17 23.54 5.91
C LYS A 248 -16.10 22.44 5.86
N ASP A 249 -16.54 21.21 5.70
CA ASP A 249 -15.63 20.06 5.59
C ASP A 249 -15.39 19.72 4.11
N LEU A 250 -14.15 19.88 3.64
CA LEU A 250 -13.82 19.69 2.21
C LEU A 250 -14.10 18.26 1.76
N ILE A 251 -13.76 17.28 2.58
CA ILE A 251 -13.91 15.86 2.25
C ILE A 251 -15.38 15.51 2.11
N ARG A 252 -16.22 16.00 3.03
CA ARG A 252 -17.68 15.80 2.98
C ARG A 252 -18.31 16.51 1.79
N ASP A 253 -17.92 17.74 1.50
CA ASP A 253 -18.45 18.48 0.36
C ASP A 253 -18.07 17.77 -0.96
N LEU A 254 -16.82 17.31 -1.12
CA LEU A 254 -16.42 16.53 -2.29
C LEU A 254 -17.18 15.20 -2.41
N LYS A 255 -17.46 14.52 -1.29
CA LYS A 255 -18.28 13.30 -1.27
C LYS A 255 -19.73 13.52 -1.70
N SER A 256 -20.30 14.71 -1.47
CA SER A 256 -21.66 15.01 -1.93
C SER A 256 -21.73 15.40 -3.41
N GLU A 257 -20.60 15.86 -3.98
CA GLU A 257 -20.53 16.39 -5.35
C GLU A 257 -19.96 15.39 -6.36
N LEU A 258 -19.20 14.39 -5.89
CA LEU A 258 -18.53 13.39 -6.71
C LEU A 258 -19.11 12.00 -6.44
N ASN A 259 -18.88 11.05 -7.35
CA ASN A 259 -19.23 9.65 -7.16
C ASN A 259 -18.19 8.68 -7.75
N GLY A 260 -18.31 7.40 -7.38
CA GLY A 260 -17.59 6.30 -8.01
C GLY A 260 -16.06 6.37 -7.87
N ASN A 261 -15.34 5.87 -8.88
CA ASN A 261 -13.88 5.81 -8.85
C ASN A 261 -13.22 7.20 -8.89
N PHE A 262 -13.89 8.20 -9.49
CA PHE A 262 -13.39 9.57 -9.49
C PHE A 262 -13.41 10.17 -8.09
N GLU A 263 -14.51 10.01 -7.34
CA GLU A 263 -14.58 10.38 -5.92
C GLU A 263 -13.47 9.68 -5.12
N ASN A 264 -13.36 8.36 -5.24
CA ASN A 264 -12.35 7.59 -4.51
C ASN A 264 -10.91 8.09 -4.77
N LEU A 265 -10.60 8.40 -6.03
CA LEU A 265 -9.29 8.93 -6.42
C LEU A 265 -9.04 10.34 -5.83
N VAL A 266 -10.00 11.25 -5.96
CA VAL A 266 -9.90 12.62 -5.42
C VAL A 266 -9.70 12.59 -3.90
N LEU A 267 -10.45 11.75 -3.19
CA LEU A 267 -10.34 11.64 -1.74
C LEU A 267 -9.03 10.99 -1.29
N ALA A 268 -8.53 9.98 -2.01
CA ALA A 268 -7.23 9.39 -1.76
C ALA A 268 -6.11 10.44 -1.90
N MET A 269 -6.25 11.33 -2.89
CA MET A 269 -5.31 12.41 -3.17
C MET A 269 -5.23 13.50 -2.08
N LEU A 270 -6.22 13.62 -1.20
CA LEU A 270 -6.25 14.63 -0.13
C LEU A 270 -5.76 14.12 1.23
N ARG A 271 -5.38 12.84 1.32
CA ARG A 271 -4.86 12.21 2.54
C ARG A 271 -3.34 12.33 2.60
N THR A 272 -2.77 12.39 3.81
CA THR A 272 -1.31 12.18 3.94
C THR A 272 -0.95 10.76 3.50
N PRO A 273 0.28 10.50 3.02
CA PRO A 273 0.64 9.17 2.49
C PRO A 273 0.44 8.07 3.53
N ALA A 274 0.89 8.29 4.77
CA ALA A 274 0.76 7.31 5.84
C ALA A 274 -0.69 7.09 6.31
N TYR A 275 -1.53 8.14 6.33
CA TYR A 275 -2.96 7.96 6.62
C TYR A 275 -3.67 7.21 5.49
N PHE A 276 -3.31 7.48 4.23
CA PHE A 276 -3.86 6.74 3.08
C PHE A 276 -3.50 5.26 3.17
N ASP A 277 -2.23 4.92 3.40
CA ASP A 277 -1.80 3.53 3.58
C ASP A 277 -2.48 2.87 4.80
N ALA A 278 -2.58 3.55 5.94
CA ALA A 278 -3.30 3.02 7.11
C ALA A 278 -4.77 2.73 6.80
N SER A 279 -5.43 3.60 6.04
CA SER A 279 -6.81 3.39 5.61
C SER A 279 -6.96 2.24 4.61
N GLU A 280 -5.99 2.06 3.70
CA GLU A 280 -5.98 0.94 2.75
C GLU A 280 -5.75 -0.40 3.46
N LEU A 281 -4.85 -0.44 4.45
CA LEU A 281 -4.66 -1.61 5.31
C LEU A 281 -5.93 -1.91 6.13
N ARG A 282 -6.59 -0.87 6.65
CA ARG A 282 -7.85 -1.05 7.40
C ARG A 282 -8.93 -1.67 6.54
N GLU A 283 -9.13 -1.15 5.35
CA GLU A 283 -10.13 -1.66 4.40
C GLU A 283 -9.70 -2.96 3.71
N ALA A 284 -8.44 -3.39 3.85
CA ALA A 284 -7.97 -4.72 3.44
C ALA A 284 -8.25 -5.80 4.49
N ILE A 285 -8.30 -5.41 5.77
CA ILE A 285 -8.56 -6.30 6.91
C ILE A 285 -10.06 -6.34 7.21
N LYS A 286 -10.72 -5.18 7.22
CA LYS A 286 -12.13 -5.07 7.62
C LYS A 286 -13.05 -5.76 6.61
N GLY A 287 -13.86 -6.70 7.08
CA GLY A 287 -14.97 -7.28 6.34
C GLY A 287 -14.96 -8.80 6.36
N ALA A 288 -15.73 -9.40 5.46
CA ALA A 288 -15.63 -10.84 5.21
C ALA A 288 -14.48 -11.09 4.22
N GLY A 289 -13.48 -11.85 4.66
CA GLY A 289 -12.24 -12.07 3.89
C GLY A 289 -11.22 -10.95 4.10
N THR A 290 -10.03 -11.16 3.55
CA THR A 290 -8.90 -10.24 3.65
C THR A 290 -8.39 -9.96 2.24
N ASP A 291 -8.01 -8.72 1.94
CA ASP A 291 -7.26 -8.40 0.72
C ASP A 291 -5.77 -8.57 0.99
N GLU A 292 -5.29 -9.82 0.94
CA GLU A 292 -3.89 -10.13 1.20
C GLU A 292 -2.95 -9.44 0.20
N ALA A 293 -3.42 -9.24 -1.03
CA ALA A 293 -2.64 -8.56 -2.06
C ALA A 293 -2.36 -7.10 -1.67
N CYS A 294 -3.31 -6.40 -1.06
CA CYS A 294 -3.10 -5.05 -0.52
C CYS A 294 -2.13 -5.06 0.67
N LEU A 295 -2.31 -5.96 1.64
CA LEU A 295 -1.40 -6.10 2.78
C LEU A 295 0.04 -6.32 2.34
N ILE A 296 0.24 -7.27 1.42
CA ILE A 296 1.55 -7.59 0.84
C ILE A 296 2.15 -6.37 0.13
N GLU A 297 1.36 -5.66 -0.69
CA GLU A 297 1.83 -4.50 -1.47
C GLU A 297 2.40 -3.41 -0.57
N ILE A 298 1.64 -3.02 0.46
CA ILE A 298 2.04 -1.93 1.35
C ILE A 298 3.22 -2.40 2.20
N LEU A 299 3.09 -3.51 2.94
CA LEU A 299 4.08 -3.92 3.93
C LEU A 299 5.43 -4.33 3.32
N SER A 300 5.46 -4.80 2.06
CA SER A 300 6.73 -5.17 1.41
C SER A 300 7.45 -4.01 0.72
N SER A 301 6.74 -2.92 0.38
CA SER A 301 7.30 -1.84 -0.45
C SER A 301 7.71 -0.60 0.35
N ARG A 302 7.08 -0.33 1.49
CA ARG A 302 7.37 0.82 2.34
C ARG A 302 8.68 0.68 3.11
N SER A 303 9.29 1.81 3.41
CA SER A 303 10.46 1.95 4.29
C SER A 303 10.09 1.75 5.76
N ASN A 304 11.09 1.56 6.63
CA ASN A 304 10.86 1.45 8.07
C ASN A 304 10.13 2.68 8.64
N ALA A 305 10.58 3.88 8.27
CA ALA A 305 9.98 5.13 8.74
C ALA A 305 8.50 5.25 8.31
N GLU A 306 8.19 4.89 7.06
CA GLU A 306 6.79 4.85 6.58
C GLU A 306 5.96 3.83 7.36
N ILE A 307 6.46 2.61 7.59
CA ILE A 307 5.76 1.56 8.35
C ILE A 307 5.49 1.97 9.80
N GLN A 308 6.47 2.60 10.46
CA GLN A 308 6.31 3.09 11.82
C GLN A 308 5.23 4.17 11.91
N GLU A 309 5.22 5.10 10.96
CA GLU A 309 4.20 6.15 10.90
C GLU A 309 2.80 5.59 10.57
N ILE A 310 2.71 4.66 9.62
CA ILE A 310 1.47 3.93 9.31
C ILE A 310 0.92 3.24 10.57
N THR A 311 1.77 2.53 11.31
CA THR A 311 1.37 1.79 12.51
C THR A 311 0.89 2.74 13.62
N ARG A 312 1.57 3.89 13.78
CA ARG A 312 1.16 4.94 14.72
C ARG A 312 -0.21 5.51 14.36
N ILE A 313 -0.43 5.87 13.10
CA ILE A 313 -1.72 6.39 12.61
C ILE A 313 -2.81 5.34 12.73
N TYR A 314 -2.57 4.11 12.30
CA TYR A 314 -3.55 3.02 12.36
C TYR A 314 -4.08 2.82 13.78
N LYS A 315 -3.18 2.81 14.78
CA LYS A 315 -3.56 2.69 16.19
C LYS A 315 -4.36 3.89 16.67
N ALA A 316 -3.95 5.11 16.30
CA ALA A 316 -4.64 6.33 16.70
C ALA A 316 -6.06 6.42 16.11
N GLU A 317 -6.22 6.05 14.85
CA GLU A 317 -7.50 6.17 14.11
C GLU A 317 -8.48 5.03 14.44
N TYR A 318 -7.99 3.81 14.67
CA TYR A 318 -8.84 2.62 14.76
C TYR A 318 -8.84 1.94 16.13
N GLY A 319 -8.07 2.46 17.10
CA GLY A 319 -8.04 1.96 18.48
C GLY A 319 -7.47 0.55 18.66
N LYS A 320 -6.96 -0.07 17.59
CA LYS A 320 -6.35 -1.41 17.57
C LYS A 320 -4.99 -1.32 16.89
N SER A 321 -3.98 -2.04 17.39
CA SER A 321 -2.68 -2.05 16.71
C SER A 321 -2.78 -2.73 15.35
N LEU A 322 -1.93 -2.33 14.40
CA LEU A 322 -1.87 -2.98 13.08
C LEU A 322 -1.48 -4.46 13.22
N GLU A 323 -0.56 -4.78 14.13
CA GLU A 323 -0.16 -6.16 14.42
C GLU A 323 -1.32 -7.02 14.92
N ASP A 324 -2.13 -6.52 15.87
CA ASP A 324 -3.31 -7.24 16.36
C ASP A 324 -4.37 -7.40 15.27
N ALA A 325 -4.49 -6.42 14.37
CA ALA A 325 -5.42 -6.47 13.25
C ALA A 325 -5.00 -7.51 12.21
N ILE A 326 -3.71 -7.55 11.85
CA ILE A 326 -3.16 -8.60 10.99
C ILE A 326 -3.29 -9.97 11.65
N SER A 327 -3.02 -10.05 12.97
CA SER A 327 -3.03 -11.31 13.71
C SER A 327 -4.41 -11.95 13.79
N SER A 328 -5.47 -11.15 13.85
CA SER A 328 -6.85 -11.65 13.88
C SER A 328 -7.34 -12.20 12.55
N ASP A 329 -6.81 -11.68 11.44
CA ASP A 329 -7.35 -11.93 10.10
C ASP A 329 -6.47 -12.84 9.25
N THR A 330 -5.25 -13.10 9.70
CA THR A 330 -4.30 -13.96 8.98
C THR A 330 -3.80 -15.09 9.87
N SER A 331 -3.27 -16.14 9.25
CA SER A 331 -2.79 -17.33 9.96
C SER A 331 -1.46 -17.86 9.43
N GLY A 332 -0.89 -18.82 10.16
CA GLY A 332 0.31 -19.55 9.76
C GLY A 332 1.54 -18.67 9.51
N HIS A 333 2.37 -19.10 8.57
CA HIS A 333 3.59 -18.39 8.18
C HIS A 333 3.30 -17.08 7.45
N PHE A 334 2.15 -16.96 6.78
CA PHE A 334 1.74 -15.72 6.14
C PHE A 334 1.52 -14.61 7.18
N ARG A 335 0.83 -14.91 8.28
CA ARG A 335 0.72 -13.98 9.43
C ARG A 335 2.10 -13.56 9.94
N ARG A 336 3.01 -14.52 10.15
CA ARG A 336 4.36 -14.23 10.65
C ARG A 336 5.14 -13.29 9.72
N LEU A 337 5.02 -13.49 8.41
CA LEU A 337 5.61 -12.62 7.40
C LEU A 337 5.07 -11.18 7.54
N LEU A 338 3.75 -11.01 7.54
CA LEU A 338 3.14 -9.69 7.63
C LEU A 338 3.47 -8.97 8.94
N ILE A 339 3.45 -9.68 10.08
CA ILE A 339 3.87 -9.13 11.37
C ILE A 339 5.33 -8.69 11.32
N SER A 340 6.21 -9.48 10.72
CA SER A 340 7.65 -9.14 10.62
C SER A 340 7.86 -7.87 9.79
N LEU A 341 7.11 -7.71 8.70
CA LEU A 341 7.15 -6.51 7.86
C LEU A 341 6.53 -5.30 8.58
N SER A 342 5.44 -5.49 9.32
CA SER A 342 4.76 -4.41 10.04
C SER A 342 5.56 -3.86 11.22
N GLN A 343 6.62 -4.54 11.67
CA GLN A 343 7.53 -4.00 12.68
C GLN A 343 8.35 -2.80 12.17
N GLY A 344 8.59 -2.69 10.86
CA GLY A 344 9.40 -1.60 10.31
C GLY A 344 10.81 -1.53 10.90
N ASN A 345 11.45 -2.68 11.13
CA ASN A 345 12.74 -2.83 11.81
C ASN A 345 13.78 -3.55 10.94
N ARG A 346 13.71 -3.39 9.61
CA ARG A 346 14.74 -3.93 8.71
C ARG A 346 16.05 -3.18 8.92
N ASP A 347 17.19 -3.87 8.79
CA ASP A 347 18.49 -3.22 8.72
C ASP A 347 18.57 -2.21 7.55
N GLU A 348 19.02 -0.99 7.79
CA GLU A 348 19.11 0.08 6.79
C GLU A 348 20.55 0.36 6.34
N ARG A 349 21.52 -0.46 6.74
CA ARG A 349 22.92 -0.30 6.33
C ARG A 349 23.08 -0.49 4.81
N GLU A 350 23.76 0.47 4.20
CA GLU A 350 24.12 0.43 2.77
C GLU A 350 25.38 -0.40 2.48
N THR A 351 26.23 -0.59 3.49
CA THR A 351 27.44 -1.41 3.38
C THR A 351 27.10 -2.89 3.33
N VAL A 352 27.73 -3.62 2.41
CA VAL A 352 27.50 -5.06 2.22
C VAL A 352 28.69 -5.88 2.70
N ASP A 353 28.44 -6.83 3.61
CA ASP A 353 29.39 -7.89 3.97
C ASP A 353 29.15 -9.10 3.06
N ILE A 354 30.06 -9.31 2.11
CA ILE A 354 29.97 -10.38 1.11
C ILE A 354 30.11 -11.77 1.75
N SER A 355 30.87 -11.91 2.84
CA SER A 355 30.98 -13.19 3.55
C SER A 355 29.66 -13.57 4.21
N LEU A 356 29.02 -12.60 4.87
CA LEU A 356 27.68 -12.78 5.42
C LEU A 356 26.65 -13.03 4.33
N ALA A 357 26.75 -12.36 3.17
CA ALA A 357 25.83 -12.58 2.06
C ALA A 357 25.90 -14.02 1.53
N LYS A 358 27.12 -14.58 1.38
CA LYS A 358 27.33 -15.99 1.03
C LYS A 358 26.75 -16.94 2.07
N GLN A 359 26.94 -16.65 3.36
CA GLN A 359 26.37 -17.46 4.44
C GLN A 359 24.84 -17.43 4.44
N ASP A 360 24.23 -16.26 4.28
CA ASP A 360 22.77 -16.14 4.21
C ASP A 360 22.21 -16.82 2.95
N ALA A 361 22.91 -16.74 1.81
CA ALA A 361 22.56 -17.50 0.60
C ALA A 361 22.60 -19.01 0.83
N GLN A 362 23.64 -19.51 1.51
CA GLN A 362 23.74 -20.93 1.88
C GLN A 362 22.63 -21.35 2.84
N LYS A 363 22.25 -20.49 3.80
CA LYS A 363 21.11 -20.74 4.71
C LYS A 363 19.80 -20.82 3.95
N LEU A 364 19.55 -19.92 2.99
CA LEU A 364 18.35 -19.98 2.14
C LEU A 364 18.32 -21.25 1.28
N TYR A 365 19.48 -21.66 0.73
CA TYR A 365 19.57 -22.88 -0.07
C TYR A 365 19.30 -24.13 0.80
N ALA A 366 19.91 -24.20 1.98
CA ALA A 366 19.68 -25.27 2.94
C ALA A 366 18.23 -25.32 3.46
N ALA A 367 17.59 -24.16 3.56
CA ALA A 367 16.21 -24.01 4.02
C ALA A 367 15.14 -24.35 2.95
N GLY A 368 15.52 -24.45 1.68
CA GLY A 368 14.60 -24.79 0.57
C GLY A 368 15.15 -25.92 -0.27
N GLU A 369 15.88 -25.59 -1.34
CA GLU A 369 16.28 -26.54 -2.39
C GLU A 369 17.09 -27.76 -1.92
N ASN A 370 17.75 -27.73 -0.75
CA ASN A 370 18.54 -28.85 -0.23
C ASN A 370 17.79 -29.73 0.78
N LYS A 371 16.46 -29.64 0.87
CA LYS A 371 15.66 -30.49 1.75
C LYS A 371 14.28 -30.76 1.14
N VAL A 372 13.56 -31.75 1.70
CA VAL A 372 12.15 -31.96 1.38
C VAL A 372 11.32 -31.03 2.27
N GLY A 373 10.50 -30.19 1.63
CA GLY A 373 9.76 -29.11 2.29
C GLY A 373 10.63 -27.87 2.55
N THR A 374 10.09 -26.90 3.27
CA THR A 374 10.71 -25.56 3.38
C THR A 374 10.83 -25.15 4.83
N ASP A 375 11.90 -24.46 5.19
CA ASP A 375 11.98 -23.71 6.45
C ASP A 375 11.56 -22.27 6.19
N GLU A 376 10.26 -22.02 6.21
CA GLU A 376 9.67 -20.70 5.96
C GLU A 376 10.11 -19.67 7.01
N SER A 377 10.47 -20.12 8.21
CA SER A 377 10.93 -19.26 9.29
C SER A 377 12.32 -18.72 8.98
N GLN A 378 13.21 -19.54 8.41
CA GLN A 378 14.53 -19.11 7.97
C GLN A 378 14.46 -18.12 6.81
N PHE A 379 13.56 -18.34 5.84
CA PHE A 379 13.28 -17.39 4.78
C PHE A 379 12.79 -16.05 5.35
N ASN A 380 11.80 -16.08 6.25
CA ASN A 380 11.26 -14.88 6.88
C ASN A 380 12.33 -14.10 7.66
N ALA A 381 13.14 -14.79 8.46
CA ALA A 381 14.18 -14.17 9.29
C ALA A 381 15.24 -13.44 8.45
N ILE A 382 15.63 -13.98 7.30
CA ILE A 382 16.60 -13.34 6.40
C ILE A 382 15.93 -12.23 5.59
N LEU A 383 14.83 -12.57 4.89
CA LEU A 383 14.20 -11.67 3.92
C LEU A 383 13.56 -10.45 4.56
N CYS A 384 13.12 -10.50 5.82
CA CYS A 384 12.50 -9.35 6.50
C CYS A 384 13.50 -8.50 7.29
N ALA A 385 14.61 -9.08 7.77
CA ALA A 385 15.53 -8.37 8.68
C ALA A 385 16.75 -7.74 7.99
N ARG A 386 17.31 -8.34 6.93
CA ARG A 386 18.54 -7.86 6.29
C ARG A 386 18.31 -6.62 5.44
N SER A 387 19.34 -5.79 5.24
CA SER A 387 19.21 -4.60 4.40
C SER A 387 18.97 -4.93 2.93
N LYS A 388 18.33 -4.01 2.20
CA LYS A 388 18.06 -4.22 0.77
C LYS A 388 19.36 -4.42 -0.04
N PRO A 389 20.44 -3.64 0.16
CA PRO A 389 21.72 -3.88 -0.50
C PRO A 389 22.31 -5.25 -0.19
N HIS A 390 22.29 -5.66 1.09
CA HIS A 390 22.74 -7.00 1.50
C HIS A 390 21.95 -8.11 0.81
N LEU A 391 20.62 -8.02 0.80
CA LEU A 391 19.77 -9.02 0.17
C LEU A 391 19.96 -9.12 -1.33
N ARG A 392 20.24 -8.02 -2.04
CA ARG A 392 20.62 -8.08 -3.45
C ARG A 392 21.90 -8.89 -3.68
N ALA A 393 22.90 -8.73 -2.81
CA ALA A 393 24.11 -9.55 -2.86
C ALA A 393 23.81 -11.02 -2.52
N VAL A 394 22.99 -11.28 -1.49
CA VAL A 394 22.52 -12.65 -1.16
C VAL A 394 21.85 -13.31 -2.36
N PHE A 395 21.01 -12.60 -3.11
CA PHE A 395 20.31 -13.16 -4.27
C PHE A 395 21.28 -13.49 -5.42
N GLN A 396 22.32 -12.68 -5.61
CA GLN A 396 23.37 -12.96 -6.60
C GLN A 396 24.18 -14.20 -6.20
N GLU A 397 24.60 -14.30 -4.93
CA GLU A 397 25.35 -15.44 -4.40
C GLU A 397 24.48 -16.72 -4.44
N TYR A 398 23.20 -16.62 -4.10
CA TYR A 398 22.24 -17.74 -4.18
C TYR A 398 22.14 -18.27 -5.62
N GLN A 399 21.98 -17.37 -6.60
CA GLN A 399 21.91 -17.75 -8.01
C GLN A 399 23.22 -18.38 -8.51
N GLN A 400 24.38 -17.86 -8.08
CA GLN A 400 25.69 -18.44 -8.42
C GLN A 400 25.86 -19.85 -7.82
N MET A 401 25.34 -20.08 -6.62
CA MET A 401 25.46 -21.34 -5.90
C MET A 401 24.59 -22.46 -6.48
N CYS A 402 23.31 -22.19 -6.76
CA CYS A 402 22.36 -23.24 -7.17
C CYS A 402 21.84 -23.09 -8.60
N GLY A 403 22.29 -22.06 -9.34
CA GLY A 403 21.88 -21.80 -10.73
C GLY A 403 20.44 -21.32 -10.89
N ARG A 404 19.75 -20.97 -9.80
CA ARG A 404 18.33 -20.60 -9.80
C ARG A 404 18.09 -19.24 -9.14
N ASP A 405 17.21 -18.45 -9.75
CA ASP A 405 16.72 -17.22 -9.13
C ASP A 405 15.91 -17.55 -7.87
N ILE A 406 16.16 -16.81 -6.78
CA ILE A 406 15.48 -17.02 -5.49
C ILE A 406 13.94 -16.95 -5.61
N GLU A 407 13.39 -16.11 -6.51
CA GLU A 407 11.95 -16.05 -6.74
C GLU A 407 11.40 -17.39 -7.23
N LYS A 408 12.15 -18.06 -8.13
CA LYS A 408 11.76 -19.37 -8.66
C LYS A 408 11.85 -20.46 -7.60
N SER A 409 12.80 -20.38 -6.67
CA SER A 409 12.85 -21.30 -5.53
C SER A 409 11.65 -21.08 -4.61
N VAL A 410 11.32 -19.83 -4.27
CA VAL A 410 10.14 -19.52 -3.44
C VAL A 410 8.85 -20.07 -4.08
N CYS A 411 8.66 -19.89 -5.38
CA CYS A 411 7.48 -20.42 -6.10
C CYS A 411 7.41 -21.95 -6.17
N ARG A 412 8.52 -22.67 -6.00
CA ARG A 412 8.53 -24.14 -5.98
C ARG A 412 8.30 -24.70 -4.59
N GLU A 413 8.78 -23.98 -3.58
CA GLU A 413 8.89 -24.44 -2.20
C GLU A 413 7.73 -23.95 -1.30
N MET A 414 7.01 -22.92 -1.73
CA MET A 414 5.91 -22.31 -0.99
C MET A 414 4.64 -22.23 -1.86
N SER A 415 3.49 -22.04 -1.22
CA SER A 415 2.22 -21.86 -1.94
C SER A 415 1.33 -20.79 -1.29
N GLY A 416 0.30 -20.37 -2.03
CA GLY A 416 -0.77 -19.49 -1.55
C GLY A 416 -0.28 -18.08 -1.17
N ASN A 417 -0.84 -17.54 -0.09
CA ASN A 417 -0.56 -16.17 0.35
C ASN A 417 0.88 -15.99 0.85
N LEU A 418 1.48 -17.04 1.43
CA LEU A 418 2.88 -17.00 1.85
C LEU A 418 3.81 -16.84 0.64
N GLU A 419 3.64 -17.66 -0.39
CA GLU A 419 4.40 -17.57 -1.63
C GLU A 419 4.27 -16.17 -2.24
N SER A 420 3.03 -15.69 -2.38
CA SER A 420 2.74 -14.35 -2.93
C SER A 420 3.43 -13.24 -2.13
N GLY A 421 3.41 -13.34 -0.80
CA GLY A 421 4.07 -12.40 0.10
C GLY A 421 5.60 -12.41 -0.04
N MET A 422 6.21 -13.60 -0.02
CA MET A 422 7.66 -13.75 -0.13
C MET A 422 8.18 -13.30 -1.50
N VAL A 423 7.47 -13.65 -2.59
CA VAL A 423 7.78 -13.17 -3.94
C VAL A 423 7.70 -11.64 -4.02
N ALA A 424 6.67 -11.02 -3.42
CA ALA A 424 6.56 -9.57 -3.41
C ALA A 424 7.70 -8.89 -2.64
N VAL A 425 8.13 -9.44 -1.49
CA VAL A 425 9.30 -8.95 -0.74
C VAL A 425 10.55 -9.01 -1.62
N VAL A 426 10.81 -10.16 -2.26
CA VAL A 426 11.97 -10.32 -3.15
C VAL A 426 11.92 -9.33 -4.31
N LYS A 427 10.77 -9.19 -4.99
CA LYS A 427 10.60 -8.24 -6.10
C LYS A 427 10.81 -6.80 -5.65
N CYS A 428 10.27 -6.40 -4.50
CA CYS A 428 10.46 -5.06 -3.95
C CYS A 428 11.94 -4.80 -3.60
N ILE A 429 12.67 -5.79 -3.11
CA ILE A 429 14.11 -5.68 -2.85
C ILE A 429 14.88 -5.51 -4.17
N LYS A 430 14.60 -6.34 -5.19
CA LYS A 430 15.30 -6.32 -6.48
C LYS A 430 15.00 -5.05 -7.27
N ASN A 431 13.72 -4.74 -7.47
CA ASN A 431 13.25 -3.61 -8.26
C ASN A 431 11.82 -3.21 -7.85
N THR A 432 11.69 -2.27 -6.91
CA THR A 432 10.39 -1.78 -6.45
C THR A 432 9.56 -1.14 -7.59
N PRO A 433 10.12 -0.29 -8.48
CA PRO A 433 9.38 0.19 -9.65
C PRO A 433 8.85 -0.94 -10.55
N GLY A 434 9.66 -1.98 -10.79
CA GLY A 434 9.25 -3.16 -11.57
C GLY A 434 8.11 -3.94 -10.91
N TYR A 435 8.11 -4.05 -9.58
CA TYR A 435 7.00 -4.65 -8.83
C TYR A 435 5.69 -3.87 -9.03
N PHE A 436 5.72 -2.55 -8.91
CA PHE A 436 4.53 -1.73 -9.12
C PHE A 436 4.07 -1.72 -10.57
N ALA A 437 4.98 -1.74 -11.54
CA ALA A 437 4.64 -1.90 -12.95
C ALA A 437 3.87 -3.20 -13.21
N GLU A 438 4.32 -4.32 -12.63
CA GLU A 438 3.62 -5.59 -12.73
C GLU A 438 2.23 -5.56 -12.08
N ARG A 439 2.10 -4.91 -10.93
CA ARG A 439 0.82 -4.78 -10.24
C ARG A 439 -0.17 -3.91 -10.99
N LEU A 440 0.29 -2.79 -11.58
CA LEU A 440 -0.53 -1.95 -12.44
C LEU A 440 -1.03 -2.74 -13.66
N HIS A 441 -0.14 -3.51 -14.30
CA HIS A 441 -0.52 -4.34 -15.44
C HIS A 441 -1.58 -5.38 -15.02
N LYS A 442 -1.36 -6.08 -13.91
CA LYS A 442 -2.32 -7.06 -13.37
C LYS A 442 -3.65 -6.42 -12.94
N ALA A 443 -3.66 -5.14 -12.59
CA ALA A 443 -4.89 -4.42 -12.23
C ALA A 443 -5.75 -4.05 -13.43
N MET A 444 -5.14 -3.85 -14.60
CA MET A 444 -5.83 -3.49 -15.85
C MET A 444 -5.94 -4.65 -16.86
N LYS A 445 -5.31 -5.79 -16.58
CA LYS A 445 -5.34 -6.95 -17.46
C LYS A 445 -6.65 -7.73 -17.31
N GLY A 446 -7.37 -7.87 -18.42
CA GLY A 446 -8.54 -8.74 -18.53
C GLY A 446 -9.83 -7.95 -18.68
N ALA A 447 -10.97 -8.57 -18.32
CA ALA A 447 -12.24 -7.87 -18.31
C ALA A 447 -12.39 -7.05 -17.01
N GLY A 448 -12.54 -5.74 -17.16
CA GLY A 448 -12.67 -4.80 -16.05
C GLY A 448 -11.33 -4.46 -15.37
N THR A 449 -11.41 -3.54 -14.41
CA THR A 449 -10.24 -2.95 -13.75
C THR A 449 -10.32 -3.19 -12.25
N LYS A 450 -9.18 -3.51 -11.62
CA LYS A 450 -9.04 -3.52 -10.15
C LYS A 450 -8.80 -2.09 -9.65
N ASP A 451 -9.81 -1.23 -9.78
CA ASP A 451 -9.70 0.22 -9.57
C ASP A 451 -9.08 0.62 -8.23
N ARG A 452 -9.42 -0.09 -7.14
CA ARG A 452 -8.83 0.18 -5.84
C ARG A 452 -7.30 0.01 -5.83
N THR A 453 -6.79 -1.01 -6.52
CA THR A 453 -5.34 -1.22 -6.68
C THR A 453 -4.74 -0.16 -7.62
N LEU A 454 -5.42 0.16 -8.72
CA LEU A 454 -4.97 1.20 -9.65
C LEU A 454 -4.86 2.55 -8.94
N ILE A 455 -5.90 3.01 -8.24
CA ILE A 455 -5.93 4.24 -7.45
C ILE A 455 -4.80 4.23 -6.41
N ARG A 456 -4.69 3.16 -5.62
CA ARG A 456 -3.70 3.09 -4.55
C ARG A 456 -2.27 3.24 -5.06
N ILE A 457 -1.92 2.54 -6.15
CA ILE A 457 -0.57 2.64 -6.72
C ILE A 457 -0.36 4.01 -7.37
N MET A 458 -1.31 4.48 -8.18
CA MET A 458 -1.18 5.77 -8.88
C MET A 458 -1.02 6.94 -7.90
N VAL A 459 -1.78 6.93 -6.80
CA VAL A 459 -1.65 7.96 -5.75
C VAL A 459 -0.34 7.80 -4.98
N SER A 460 -0.07 6.62 -4.41
CA SER A 460 1.07 6.42 -3.51
C SER A 460 2.43 6.54 -4.18
N ARG A 461 2.52 6.32 -5.51
CA ARG A 461 3.79 6.34 -6.25
C ARG A 461 4.01 7.59 -7.10
N SER A 462 2.97 8.42 -7.30
CA SER A 462 3.02 9.64 -8.14
C SER A 462 4.13 10.62 -7.77
N GLU A 463 4.53 10.67 -6.50
CA GLU A 463 5.56 11.60 -6.01
C GLU A 463 6.87 10.91 -5.58
N ILE A 464 7.04 9.63 -5.94
CA ILE A 464 8.20 8.81 -5.54
C ILE A 464 8.98 8.36 -6.77
N ASP A 465 8.41 7.44 -7.55
CA ASP A 465 9.11 6.69 -8.58
C ASP A 465 8.23 6.39 -9.80
N MET A 466 7.13 7.13 -10.00
CA MET A 466 6.22 6.93 -11.14
C MET A 466 6.94 6.97 -12.50
N LEU A 467 7.99 7.78 -12.66
CA LEU A 467 8.77 7.82 -13.89
C LEU A 467 9.60 6.53 -14.10
N ASP A 468 10.09 5.90 -13.02
CA ASP A 468 10.77 4.61 -13.11
C ASP A 468 9.77 3.47 -13.34
N ILE A 469 8.59 3.53 -12.70
CA ILE A 469 7.50 2.56 -12.90
C ILE A 469 7.07 2.54 -14.37
N ARG A 470 6.91 3.72 -14.99
CA ARG A 470 6.59 3.87 -16.41
C ARG A 470 7.62 3.22 -17.32
N GLN A 471 8.90 3.46 -17.05
CA GLN A 471 10.01 2.86 -17.80
C GLN A 471 10.00 1.33 -17.67
N GLU A 472 9.84 0.82 -16.45
CA GLU A 472 9.77 -0.62 -16.20
C GLU A 472 8.53 -1.25 -16.85
N TYR A 473 7.40 -0.55 -16.86
CA TYR A 473 6.17 -0.98 -17.50
C TYR A 473 6.36 -1.12 -19.01
N GLN A 474 6.87 -0.06 -19.67
CA GLN A 474 7.13 -0.07 -21.11
C GLN A 474 8.16 -1.12 -21.51
N ARG A 475 9.27 -1.24 -20.74
CA ARG A 475 10.30 -2.26 -20.94
C ARG A 475 9.73 -3.68 -20.84
N THR A 476 8.79 -3.92 -19.93
CA THR A 476 8.26 -5.26 -19.65
C THR A 476 7.11 -5.65 -20.58
N TYR A 477 6.22 -4.72 -20.93
CA TYR A 477 4.96 -5.01 -21.62
C TYR A 477 4.88 -4.46 -23.05
N GLY A 478 5.88 -3.69 -23.49
CA GLY A 478 5.94 -3.13 -24.85
C GLY A 478 4.88 -2.07 -25.15
N LYS A 479 4.14 -1.60 -24.13
CA LYS A 479 3.16 -0.53 -24.20
C LYS A 479 3.37 0.43 -23.03
N SER A 480 3.08 1.71 -23.23
CA SER A 480 3.19 2.70 -22.15
C SER A 480 2.09 2.48 -21.10
N LEU A 481 2.40 2.77 -19.83
CA LEU A 481 1.42 2.77 -18.75
C LEU A 481 0.25 3.73 -19.06
N TYR A 482 0.56 4.88 -19.67
CA TYR A 482 -0.43 5.87 -20.09
C TYR A 482 -1.46 5.27 -21.05
N THR A 483 -1.00 4.51 -22.06
CA THR A 483 -1.87 3.88 -23.05
C THR A 483 -2.82 2.88 -22.41
N ASP A 484 -2.31 2.03 -21.52
CA ASP A 484 -3.14 1.03 -20.86
C ASP A 484 -4.17 1.69 -19.91
N ILE A 485 -3.77 2.69 -19.11
CA ILE A 485 -4.73 3.48 -18.30
C ILE A 485 -5.79 4.12 -19.18
N SER A 486 -5.39 4.72 -20.31
CA SER A 486 -6.33 5.41 -21.20
C SER A 486 -7.32 4.47 -21.88
N GLY A 487 -6.93 3.22 -22.12
CA GLY A 487 -7.76 2.19 -22.72
C GLY A 487 -8.68 1.49 -21.71
N ASP A 488 -8.25 1.38 -20.46
CA ASP A 488 -8.96 0.62 -19.41
C ASP A 488 -9.90 1.49 -18.56
N THR A 489 -9.73 2.82 -18.60
CA THR A 489 -10.51 3.76 -17.79
C THR A 489 -11.22 4.82 -18.65
N SER A 490 -12.21 5.51 -18.06
CA SER A 490 -13.02 6.51 -18.77
C SER A 490 -13.35 7.73 -17.89
N GLY A 491 -13.95 8.76 -18.51
CA GLY A 491 -14.43 9.96 -17.82
C GLY A 491 -13.36 10.75 -17.08
N ASP A 492 -13.78 11.44 -16.02
CA ASP A 492 -12.91 12.29 -15.19
C ASP A 492 -11.93 11.48 -14.35
N TYR A 493 -12.31 10.25 -13.99
CA TYR A 493 -11.42 9.27 -13.39
C TYR A 493 -10.19 9.01 -14.25
N LYS A 494 -10.38 8.72 -15.54
CA LYS A 494 -9.25 8.58 -16.49
C LYS A 494 -8.39 9.85 -16.54
N LYS A 495 -9.01 11.02 -16.71
CA LYS A 495 -8.26 12.28 -16.87
C LYS A 495 -7.32 12.51 -15.68
N LEU A 496 -7.81 12.28 -14.45
CA LEU A 496 -7.01 12.46 -13.24
C LEU A 496 -5.93 11.38 -13.08
N LEU A 497 -6.22 10.11 -13.41
CA LEU A 497 -5.20 9.07 -13.43
C LEU A 497 -4.06 9.38 -14.42
N LEU A 498 -4.39 9.92 -15.60
CA LEU A 498 -3.40 10.31 -16.60
C LEU A 498 -2.55 11.50 -16.13
N LYS A 499 -3.11 12.44 -15.36
CA LYS A 499 -2.31 13.48 -14.68
C LYS A 499 -1.30 12.87 -13.70
N LEU A 500 -1.73 11.90 -12.88
CA LEU A 500 -0.85 11.17 -11.97
C LEU A 500 0.20 10.31 -12.70
N CYS A 501 -0.13 9.77 -13.87
CA CYS A 501 0.82 9.03 -14.70
C CYS A 501 1.89 9.98 -15.28
N GLY A 502 1.48 11.17 -15.72
CA GLY A 502 2.29 12.08 -16.54
C GLY A 502 2.06 11.85 -18.04
N GLY A 503 3.00 12.28 -18.89
CA GLY A 503 2.85 12.18 -20.35
C GLY A 503 2.93 10.75 -20.91
N SER A 504 2.63 10.59 -22.21
CA SER A 504 2.91 9.36 -22.95
C SER A 504 4.42 9.17 -23.13
N ASP A 505 4.92 7.95 -22.91
CA ASP A 505 6.31 7.54 -23.17
C ASP A 505 6.50 6.97 -24.57
#